data_AF-A0A954RSG7-F1
#
_entry.id   AF-A0A954RSG7-F1
#
_cell.length_a   1.000
_cell.length_b   1.000
_cell.length_c   1.000
_cell.angle_alpha   90.00
_cell.angle_beta   90.00
_cell.angle_gamma   90.00
#
_symmetry.space_group_name_H-M   'P 1'
#
loop_
_entity.id
_entity.type
_entity.pdbx_description
1 polymer ?
#
loop_
_entity_poly.entity_id
_entity_poly.type
_entity_poly.pdbx_seq_one_letter_code
_entity_poly.pdbx_strand_id
1 'polypeptide(L)'
;AQPFGFLSSVAEHVIAGDAAYARVVSQVGASLWRDAIDTKIIHELQNRTGQIIDTQASLRSPTGLLAGLDDLVVKTRPANFDQDGDGMPDDFERMHHLNPLDPTDRNGLNLSDQGYTNLEVYLASATRTVPEPNTTTLSLPGVISLLFAHQLRRRN
;
A
#
# COMPACT_ATOMS: atom_id res chain seq x y z
N ALA A 1 -0.59 -43.04 7.10
CA ALA A 1 -0.30 -41.62 6.80
C ALA A 1 -0.42 -40.84 8.11
N GLN A 2 0.57 -40.02 8.46
CA GLN A 2 0.40 -39.08 9.56
C GLN A 2 -0.51 -37.93 9.08
N PRO A 3 -1.44 -37.43 9.91
CA PRO A 3 -2.25 -36.28 9.53
C PRO A 3 -1.35 -35.07 9.29
N PHE A 4 -1.70 -34.24 8.30
CA PHE A 4 -1.01 -32.97 8.06
C PHE A 4 -0.95 -32.18 9.37
N GLY A 5 0.25 -31.73 9.77
CA GLY A 5 0.54 -31.01 11.02
C GLY A 5 0.01 -29.59 11.03
N PHE A 6 -1.28 -29.40 10.73
CA PHE A 6 -1.95 -28.11 10.67
C PHE A 6 -1.88 -27.37 12.02
N LEU A 7 -2.01 -28.08 13.14
CA LEU A 7 -2.10 -27.45 14.46
C LEU A 7 -0.74 -26.93 14.98
N SER A 8 0.38 -27.54 14.57
CA SER A 8 1.72 -27.11 15.00
C SER A 8 2.15 -25.79 14.36
N SER A 9 1.83 -25.56 13.09
CA SER A 9 2.14 -24.29 12.41
C SER A 9 1.18 -23.15 12.76
N VAL A 10 -0.06 -23.49 13.14
CA VAL A 10 -1.06 -22.50 13.55
C VAL A 10 -0.66 -21.86 14.88
N ALA A 11 -0.25 -22.66 15.86
CA ALA A 11 0.11 -22.18 17.20
C ALA A 11 1.24 -21.13 17.18
N GLU A 12 2.18 -21.24 16.25
CA GLU A 12 3.31 -20.30 16.10
C GLU A 12 2.87 -18.88 15.67
N HIS A 13 1.68 -18.75 15.07
CA HIS A 13 1.16 -17.50 14.53
C HIS A 13 -0.12 -17.01 15.24
N VAL A 14 -0.49 -17.62 16.38
CA VAL A 14 -1.63 -17.15 17.18
C VAL A 14 -1.18 -15.97 18.05
N ILE A 15 -1.87 -14.85 17.90
CA ILE A 15 -1.71 -13.67 18.75
C ILE A 15 -2.93 -13.51 19.68
N ALA A 16 -2.74 -12.85 20.82
CA ALA A 16 -3.83 -12.55 21.74
C ALA A 16 -4.92 -11.70 21.06
N GLY A 17 -6.18 -11.85 21.49
CA GLY A 17 -7.32 -11.15 20.87
C GLY A 17 -7.14 -9.63 20.82
N ASP A 18 -6.63 -9.02 21.90
CA ASP A 18 -6.39 -7.59 21.97
C ASP A 18 -5.29 -7.14 20.99
N ALA A 19 -4.26 -7.97 20.82
CA ALA A 19 -3.20 -7.72 19.84
C ALA A 19 -3.72 -7.89 18.40
N ALA A 20 -4.58 -8.88 18.15
CA ALA A 20 -5.24 -9.05 16.86
C ALA A 20 -6.13 -7.85 16.53
N TYR A 21 -6.92 -7.38 17.49
CA TYR A 21 -7.76 -6.21 17.33
C TYR A 21 -6.94 -4.96 17.00
N ALA A 22 -5.88 -4.68 17.76
CA ALA A 22 -5.00 -3.53 17.52
C ALA A 22 -4.37 -3.60 16.12
N ARG A 23 -3.90 -4.78 15.71
CA ARG A 23 -3.34 -5.01 14.37
C ARG A 23 -4.36 -4.73 13.28
N VAL A 24 -5.55 -5.33 13.37
CA VAL A 24 -6.62 -5.13 12.38
C VAL A 24 -7.01 -3.65 12.29
N VAL A 25 -7.26 -2.98 13.42
CA VAL A 25 -7.62 -1.55 13.45
C VAL A 25 -6.54 -0.68 12.80
N SER A 26 -5.27 -1.03 12.93
CA SER A 26 -4.17 -0.27 12.32
C SER A 26 -3.95 -0.58 10.83
N GLN A 27 -4.16 -1.83 10.39
CA GLN A 27 -3.68 -2.30 9.08
C GLN A 27 -4.79 -2.69 8.08
N VAL A 28 -6.05 -2.79 8.51
CA VAL A 28 -7.14 -3.22 7.63
C VAL A 28 -7.44 -2.19 6.53
N GLY A 29 -7.80 -2.70 5.35
CA GLY A 29 -8.26 -1.90 4.21
C GLY A 29 -7.16 -1.04 3.59
N ALA A 30 -7.52 0.14 3.10
CA ALA A 30 -6.60 1.15 2.58
C ALA A 30 -5.81 1.84 3.72
N SER A 31 -5.04 1.06 4.47
CA SER A 31 -4.35 1.54 5.69
C SER A 31 -3.14 2.43 5.42
N LEU A 32 -2.56 2.38 4.21
CA LEU A 32 -1.47 3.28 3.80
C LEU A 32 -1.94 4.74 3.67
N TRP A 33 -3.12 4.97 3.11
CA TRP A 33 -3.77 6.28 3.02
C TRP A 33 -5.27 6.09 3.22
N ARG A 34 -5.76 6.36 4.43
CA ARG A 34 -7.18 6.30 4.74
C ARG A 34 -7.89 7.54 4.25
N ASP A 35 -8.95 7.35 3.49
CA ASP A 35 -9.85 8.44 3.14
C ASP A 35 -10.83 8.77 4.28
N ALA A 36 -11.78 9.67 4.00
CA ALA A 36 -12.79 10.06 4.96
C ALA A 36 -13.72 8.90 5.37
N ILE A 37 -14.00 7.97 4.45
CA ILE A 37 -14.86 6.81 4.69
C ILE A 37 -14.11 5.75 5.50
N ASP A 38 -12.87 5.43 5.13
CA ASP A 38 -12.01 4.52 5.90
C ASP A 38 -11.87 5.00 7.35
N THR A 39 -11.61 6.31 7.52
CA THR A 39 -11.48 6.93 8.85
C THR A 39 -12.77 6.83 9.64
N LYS A 40 -13.92 7.08 9.01
CA LYS A 40 -15.24 6.96 9.63
C LYS A 40 -15.52 5.53 10.09
N ILE A 41 -15.28 4.54 9.24
CA ILE A 41 -15.51 3.11 9.55
C ILE A 41 -14.63 2.67 10.72
N ILE A 42 -13.35 3.05 10.74
CA ILE A 42 -12.44 2.73 11.84
C ILE A 42 -12.90 3.39 13.14
N HIS A 43 -13.33 4.64 13.08
CA HIS A 43 -13.87 5.35 14.26
C HIS A 43 -15.14 4.69 14.80
N GLU A 44 -16.07 4.28 13.93
CA GLU A 44 -17.29 3.56 14.31
C GLU A 44 -17.00 2.17 14.90
N LEU A 45 -16.00 1.47 14.36
CA LEU A 45 -15.51 0.20 14.89
C LEU A 45 -14.92 0.36 16.29
N GLN A 46 -14.09 1.39 16.52
CA GLN A 46 -13.47 1.66 17.81
C GLN A 46 -14.49 2.05 18.88
N ASN A 47 -15.50 2.87 18.51
CA ASN A 47 -16.53 3.31 19.44
C ASN A 47 -17.73 2.36 19.54
N ARG A 48 -17.77 1.29 18.73
CA ARG A 48 -18.88 0.33 18.66
C ARG A 48 -20.23 0.98 18.34
N THR A 49 -20.20 2.00 17.49
CA THR A 49 -21.38 2.75 17.04
C THR A 49 -21.80 2.42 15.61
N GLY A 50 -21.00 1.63 14.91
CA GLY A 50 -21.24 1.27 13.51
C GLY A 50 -22.47 0.39 13.32
N GLN A 51 -22.99 0.40 12.09
CA GLN A 51 -24.08 -0.46 11.65
C GLN A 51 -23.69 -1.15 10.34
N ILE A 52 -24.47 -2.15 9.93
CA ILE A 52 -24.29 -2.77 8.61
C ILE A 52 -24.60 -1.71 7.55
N ILE A 53 -23.60 -1.40 6.72
CA ILE A 53 -23.76 -0.50 5.57
C ILE A 53 -24.49 -1.28 4.48
N ASP A 54 -25.77 -0.99 4.31
CA ASP A 54 -26.60 -1.61 3.26
C ASP A 54 -26.60 -0.79 1.97
N THR A 55 -26.42 0.54 2.08
CA THR A 55 -26.34 1.44 0.93
C THR A 55 -25.32 2.55 1.14
N GLN A 56 -24.77 3.09 0.06
CA GLN A 56 -23.91 4.28 0.10
C GLN A 56 -24.58 5.50 0.74
N ALA A 57 -25.92 5.57 0.74
CA ALA A 57 -26.65 6.67 1.38
C ALA A 57 -26.42 6.71 2.89
N SER A 58 -26.16 5.58 3.53
CA SER A 58 -25.81 5.51 4.97
C SER A 58 -24.47 6.18 5.31
N LEU A 59 -23.61 6.38 4.30
CA LEU A 59 -22.33 7.04 4.45
C LEU A 59 -22.38 8.55 4.18
N ARG A 60 -23.49 9.05 3.62
CA ARG A 60 -23.66 10.48 3.33
C ARG A 60 -23.76 11.30 4.63
N SER A 61 -23.23 12.51 4.60
CA SER A 61 -23.39 13.49 5.66
C SER A 61 -24.84 14.01 5.72
N PRO A 62 -25.24 14.76 6.78
CA PRO A 62 -26.54 15.44 6.82
C PRO A 62 -26.78 16.41 5.66
N THR A 63 -25.73 16.91 5.01
CA THR A 63 -25.83 17.76 3.82
C THR A 63 -25.95 16.96 2.51
N GLY A 64 -25.96 15.63 2.59
CA GLY A 64 -26.04 14.72 1.45
C GLY A 64 -24.69 14.38 0.81
N LEU A 65 -23.58 14.92 1.30
CA LEU A 65 -22.24 14.71 0.74
C LEU A 65 -21.71 13.31 1.08
N LEU A 66 -21.24 12.56 0.08
CA LEU A 66 -20.45 11.35 0.27
C LEU A 66 -18.95 11.70 0.17
N ALA A 67 -18.32 11.91 1.32
CA ALA A 67 -16.88 12.20 1.38
C ALA A 67 -16.07 11.07 0.73
N GLY A 68 -15.01 11.43 0.00
CA GLY A 68 -14.22 10.49 -0.81
C GLY A 68 -14.82 10.19 -2.19
N LEU A 69 -16.04 10.65 -2.50
CA LEU A 69 -16.63 10.53 -3.83
C LEU A 69 -17.05 11.89 -4.39
N ASP A 70 -17.86 12.63 -3.64
CA ASP A 70 -18.46 13.89 -4.09
C ASP A 70 -17.49 15.09 -3.94
N ASP A 71 -16.43 14.95 -3.15
CA ASP A 71 -15.39 15.95 -2.88
C ASP A 71 -14.01 15.53 -3.42
N LEU A 72 -13.98 14.57 -4.36
CA LEU A 72 -12.76 14.12 -5.01
C LEU A 72 -12.09 15.28 -5.77
N VAL A 73 -10.91 15.68 -5.29
CA VAL A 73 -10.06 16.65 -5.97
C VAL A 73 -9.37 15.95 -7.14
N VAL A 74 -9.69 16.39 -8.35
CA VAL A 74 -8.98 15.94 -9.56
C VAL A 74 -7.54 16.39 -9.49
N LYS A 75 -6.61 15.43 -9.47
CA LYS A 75 -5.18 15.68 -9.60
C LYS A 75 -4.75 15.32 -11.03
N THR A 76 -4.11 16.25 -11.70
CA THR A 76 -3.50 16.02 -13.01
C THR A 76 -1.99 15.95 -12.87
N ARG A 77 -1.36 15.18 -13.76
CA ARG A 77 0.09 15.11 -13.89
C ARG A 77 0.48 15.72 -15.25
N PRO A 78 1.72 16.20 -15.42
CA PRO A 78 2.22 16.63 -16.72
C PRO A 78 2.07 15.52 -17.76
N ALA A 79 1.92 15.89 -19.04
CA ALA A 79 1.76 14.92 -20.13
C ALA A 79 2.97 13.98 -20.30
N ASN A 80 4.14 14.39 -19.81
CA ASN A 80 5.40 13.64 -19.83
C ASN A 80 5.70 12.93 -18.50
N PHE A 81 4.66 12.59 -17.73
CA PHE A 81 4.83 11.87 -16.47
C PHE A 81 5.01 10.36 -16.65
N ASP A 82 4.31 9.79 -17.63
CA ASP A 82 4.26 8.37 -18.01
C ASP A 82 3.93 8.39 -19.51
N GLN A 83 4.99 8.54 -20.33
CA GLN A 83 4.86 8.88 -21.76
C GLN A 83 4.31 7.73 -22.59
N ASP A 84 4.61 6.49 -22.24
CA ASP A 84 4.13 5.30 -22.93
C ASP A 84 2.85 4.70 -22.32
N GLY A 85 2.42 5.21 -21.17
CA GLY A 85 1.15 4.88 -20.52
C GLY A 85 1.14 3.49 -19.90
N ASP A 86 2.30 3.03 -19.46
CA ASP A 86 2.52 1.66 -19.04
C ASP A 86 2.23 1.44 -17.53
N GLY A 87 2.11 2.54 -16.79
CA GLY A 87 1.84 2.61 -15.36
C GLY A 87 3.06 2.96 -14.50
N MET A 88 4.26 3.08 -15.07
CA MET A 88 5.49 3.52 -14.42
C MET A 88 5.82 4.98 -14.81
N PRO A 89 6.29 5.82 -13.88
CA PRO A 89 6.71 7.18 -14.24
C PRO A 89 8.05 7.20 -14.97
N ASP A 90 8.20 8.08 -15.96
CA ASP A 90 9.44 8.28 -16.72
C ASP A 90 10.68 8.49 -15.84
N ASP A 91 10.51 9.15 -14.69
CA ASP A 91 11.59 9.37 -13.71
C ASP A 91 12.05 8.06 -13.05
N PHE A 92 11.11 7.16 -12.75
CA PHE A 92 11.41 5.83 -12.20
C PHE A 92 12.14 5.01 -13.25
N GLU A 93 11.62 4.98 -14.47
CA GLU A 93 12.20 4.22 -15.57
C GLU A 93 13.64 4.66 -15.87
N ARG A 94 13.89 5.97 -15.99
CA ARG A 94 15.25 6.51 -16.19
C ARG A 94 16.19 6.16 -15.04
N MET A 95 15.72 6.21 -13.79
CA MET A 95 16.51 5.83 -12.62
C MET A 95 16.88 4.35 -12.61
N HIS A 96 16.03 3.51 -13.22
CA HIS A 96 16.15 2.05 -13.26
C HIS A 96 16.63 1.51 -14.61
N HIS A 97 17.10 2.39 -15.51
CA HIS A 97 17.60 2.03 -16.84
C HIS A 97 16.58 1.32 -17.74
N LEU A 98 15.30 1.63 -17.56
CA LEU A 98 14.20 1.28 -18.45
C LEU A 98 14.02 2.36 -19.53
N ASN A 99 13.14 2.12 -20.49
CA ASN A 99 12.88 2.99 -21.63
C ASN A 99 11.49 3.66 -21.52
N PRO A 100 11.40 4.97 -21.19
CA PRO A 100 10.13 5.71 -21.03
C PRO A 100 9.22 5.83 -22.25
N LEU A 101 9.57 5.15 -23.35
CA LEU A 101 8.85 5.16 -24.61
C LEU A 101 8.51 3.72 -25.07
N ASP A 102 8.78 2.70 -24.25
CA ASP A 102 8.51 1.29 -24.55
C ASP A 102 7.61 0.66 -23.47
N PRO A 103 6.27 0.64 -23.69
CA PRO A 103 5.32 0.18 -22.68
C PRO A 103 5.37 -1.32 -22.43
N THR A 104 6.22 -2.05 -23.17
CA THR A 104 6.37 -3.50 -23.02
C THR A 104 7.43 -3.85 -21.98
N ASP A 105 8.35 -2.93 -21.67
CA ASP A 105 9.45 -3.19 -20.76
C ASP A 105 9.01 -3.35 -19.30
N ARG A 106 7.81 -2.86 -18.95
CA ARG A 106 7.11 -3.16 -17.69
C ARG A 106 7.02 -4.64 -17.37
N ASN A 107 6.98 -5.50 -18.40
CA ASN A 107 6.91 -6.96 -18.26
C ASN A 107 8.29 -7.61 -18.11
N GLY A 108 9.37 -6.83 -18.27
CA GLY A 108 10.74 -7.28 -18.01
C GLY A 108 10.93 -7.65 -16.55
N LEU A 109 11.95 -8.49 -16.29
CA LEU A 109 12.28 -8.98 -14.94
C LEU A 109 13.62 -8.43 -14.44
N ASN A 110 14.20 -7.45 -15.15
CA ASN A 110 15.56 -6.97 -14.90
C ASN A 110 15.71 -6.14 -13.62
N LEU A 111 14.60 -5.72 -13.00
CA LEU A 111 14.62 -5.06 -11.68
C LEU A 111 14.48 -6.02 -10.50
N SER A 112 14.31 -7.33 -10.75
CA SER A 112 14.08 -8.31 -9.68
C SER A 112 14.69 -9.68 -9.98
N ASP A 113 15.55 -10.14 -9.08
CA ASP A 113 16.09 -11.52 -9.12
C ASP A 113 15.05 -12.58 -8.66
N GLN A 114 13.88 -12.15 -8.20
CA GLN A 114 12.80 -13.02 -7.71
C GLN A 114 11.72 -13.30 -8.76
N GLY A 115 11.88 -12.75 -9.98
CA GLY A 115 10.93 -12.93 -11.07
C GLY A 115 9.71 -12.02 -11.02
N TYR A 116 9.78 -10.92 -10.26
CA TYR A 116 8.78 -9.85 -10.35
C TYR A 116 9.01 -9.01 -11.61
N THR A 117 7.91 -8.61 -12.22
CA THR A 117 7.91 -7.65 -13.33
C THR A 117 8.41 -6.28 -12.86
N ASN A 118 8.96 -5.50 -13.77
CA ASN A 118 9.39 -4.13 -13.50
C ASN A 118 8.24 -3.27 -12.93
N LEU A 119 7.01 -3.48 -13.43
CA LEU A 119 5.81 -2.84 -12.89
C LEU A 119 5.53 -3.24 -11.43
N GLU A 120 5.63 -4.51 -11.08
CA GLU A 120 5.43 -4.97 -9.70
C GLU A 120 6.47 -4.38 -8.74
N VAL A 121 7.73 -4.27 -9.19
CA VAL A 121 8.79 -3.60 -8.42
C VAL A 121 8.45 -2.13 -8.21
N TYR A 122 7.97 -1.43 -9.24
CA TYR A 122 7.52 -0.05 -9.12
C TYR A 122 6.36 0.09 -8.11
N LEU A 123 5.30 -0.71 -8.24
CA LEU A 123 4.14 -0.67 -7.35
C LEU A 123 4.51 -0.96 -5.88
N ALA A 124 5.42 -1.90 -5.65
CA ALA A 124 5.96 -2.18 -4.32
C ALA A 124 6.77 -1.00 -3.76
N SER A 125 7.55 -0.30 -4.60
CA SER A 125 8.30 0.89 -4.18
C SER A 125 7.38 2.07 -3.84
N ALA A 126 6.28 2.22 -4.58
CA ALA A 126 5.32 3.31 -4.41
C ALA A 126 4.49 3.20 -3.12
N THR A 127 4.39 2.00 -2.52
CA THR A 127 3.56 1.72 -1.34
C THR A 127 4.33 1.76 -0.01
N ARG A 128 5.66 1.97 -0.03
CA ARG A 128 6.56 1.74 1.12
C ARG A 128 6.72 2.88 2.14
N THR A 129 5.67 3.66 2.43
CA THR A 129 5.74 4.75 3.44
C THR A 129 5.00 4.49 4.75
N VAL A 130 4.43 3.31 5.01
CA VAL A 130 3.91 2.99 6.36
C VAL A 130 5.07 2.54 7.26
N PRO A 131 5.33 3.19 8.41
CA PRO A 131 6.14 2.58 9.45
C PRO A 131 5.35 1.43 10.07
N GLU A 132 5.70 0.19 9.72
CA GLU A 132 5.14 -1.01 10.32
C GLU A 132 5.44 -1.04 11.83
N PRO A 133 4.44 -1.02 12.73
CA PRO A 133 4.68 -1.44 14.09
C PRO A 133 4.91 -2.95 14.05
N ASN A 134 6.08 -3.38 14.52
CA ASN A 134 6.44 -4.74 14.92
C ASN A 134 6.11 -5.92 13.98
N THR A 135 6.43 -5.83 12.68
CA THR A 135 6.65 -7.05 11.89
C THR A 135 8.13 -7.42 11.91
N THR A 136 8.42 -8.62 12.45
CA THR A 136 9.62 -9.37 12.09
C THR A 136 9.81 -9.25 10.59
N THR A 137 10.93 -8.68 10.19
CA THR A 137 11.28 -8.42 8.80
C THR A 137 10.92 -9.64 7.95
N LEU A 138 9.88 -9.54 7.13
CA LEU A 138 9.85 -10.22 5.85
C LEU A 138 10.98 -9.57 5.05
N SER A 139 12.19 -10.04 5.34
CA SER A 139 13.32 -9.89 4.44
C SER A 139 12.88 -10.61 3.19
N LEU A 140 12.33 -9.87 2.25
CA LEU A 140 12.49 -10.21 0.86
C LEU A 140 14.01 -10.16 0.64
N PRO A 141 14.70 -11.29 0.46
CA PRO A 141 16.12 -11.26 0.16
C PRO A 141 16.27 -10.51 -1.17
N GLY A 142 16.80 -9.28 -1.11
CA GLY A 142 17.07 -8.46 -2.30
C GLY A 142 16.49 -7.05 -2.34
N VAL A 143 15.77 -6.56 -1.32
CA VAL A 143 15.35 -5.14 -1.34
C VAL A 143 16.57 -4.26 -1.07
N ILE A 144 16.99 -3.55 -2.12
CA ILE A 144 18.06 -2.55 -2.12
C ILE A 144 17.96 -1.69 -0.86
N SER A 145 18.97 -1.79 0.00
CA SER A 145 19.25 -0.76 1.00
C SER A 145 19.70 0.50 0.28
N LEU A 146 18.75 1.27 -0.24
CA LEU A 146 19.05 2.60 -0.74
C LEU A 146 19.14 3.51 0.49
N LEU A 147 20.39 3.73 0.92
CA LEU A 147 20.82 4.68 1.93
C LEU A 147 19.94 5.94 1.91
N PHE A 148 19.14 6.13 2.95
CA PHE A 148 18.66 7.45 3.34
C PHE A 148 19.83 8.21 3.99
N ALA A 149 20.81 8.59 3.17
CA ALA A 149 21.97 9.35 3.60
C ALA A 149 22.42 10.34 2.52
N HIS A 150 21.49 11.12 1.95
CA HIS A 150 21.88 12.28 1.17
C HIS A 150 20.90 13.46 1.12
N GLN A 151 20.22 13.82 2.23
CA GLN A 151 19.50 15.11 2.31
C GLN A 151 19.61 15.84 3.67
N LEU A 152 20.67 15.61 4.45
CA LEU A 152 21.08 16.51 5.53
C LEU A 152 22.60 16.70 5.57
N ARG A 153 23.19 17.18 4.46
CA ARG A 153 24.55 17.76 4.49
C ARG A 153 24.82 18.77 3.37
N ARG A 154 24.04 19.85 3.31
CA ARG A 154 24.50 21.20 2.93
C ARG A 154 23.70 22.19 3.80
N ARG A 155 24.16 22.39 5.05
CA ARG A 155 24.79 23.62 5.60
C ARG A 155 23.76 24.77 5.71
N ASN A 156 23.47 25.27 6.92
CA ASN A 156 24.27 26.29 7.63
C ASN A 156 24.73 27.42 6.70
#